data_AF-A0A7K1G9N7-F1
#
_entry.id   AF-A0A7K1G9N7-F1
#
_cell.length_a   1.000
_cell.length_b   1.000
_cell.length_c   1.000
_cell.angle_alpha   90.00
_cell.angle_beta   90.00
_cell.angle_gamma   90.00
#
_symmetry.space_group_name_H-M   'P 1'
#
loop_
_entity.id
_entity.type
_entity.pdbx_description
1 polymer ?
#
loop_
_entity_poly.entity_id
_entity_poly.type
_entity_poly.pdbx_seq_one_letter_code
_entity_poly.pdbx_strand_id
1 'polypeptide(L)'
;MFENINELIELNLTKISESPNRLIFMYELVDLKNNDLNDFNKMNKLAKAMQDRGLVDFINERLDLKEHGYEVYKSGGWIKFNNLQSEIEKSEIERTKYKGDLELKIKVLQRDSLEYQQTIRNLEENLKISSLLKNWWYLIAASIALGTAIGAYLF
;
A
#
# COMPACT_ATOMS: atom_id res chain seq x y z
N MET A 1 26.03 -14.03 5.06
CA MET A 1 25.65 -12.63 4.79
C MET A 1 26.82 -11.76 5.24
N PHE A 2 27.23 -10.74 4.49
CA PHE A 2 28.21 -9.78 5.00
C PHE A 2 27.48 -8.90 6.02
N GLU A 3 27.89 -8.93 7.28
CA GLU A 3 27.21 -8.18 8.34
C GLU A 3 27.23 -6.66 8.13
N ASN A 4 28.16 -6.14 7.31
CA ASN A 4 28.34 -4.70 7.08
C ASN A 4 28.43 -4.36 5.59
N ILE A 5 27.59 -4.99 4.75
CA ILE A 5 27.66 -4.81 3.30
C ILE A 5 27.36 -3.36 2.88
N ASN A 6 26.45 -2.67 3.58
CA ASN A 6 26.05 -1.31 3.22
C ASN A 6 27.15 -0.29 3.53
N GLU A 7 27.85 -0.47 4.64
CA GLU A 7 28.98 0.36 5.05
C GLU A 7 30.17 0.15 4.11
N LEU A 8 30.41 -1.08 3.66
CA LEU A 8 31.42 -1.38 2.64
C LEU A 8 31.06 -0.75 1.28
N ILE A 9 29.78 -0.79 0.89
CA ILE A 9 29.30 -0.13 -0.33
C ILE A 9 29.49 1.38 -0.22
N GLU A 10 29.11 1.99 0.91
CA GLU A 10 29.27 3.43 1.15
C GLU A 10 30.72 3.88 0.95
N LEU A 11 31.64 3.19 1.63
CA LEU A 11 33.06 3.49 1.60
C LEU A 11 33.63 3.34 0.18
N ASN A 12 33.35 2.22 -0.48
CA ASN A 12 33.92 1.94 -1.79
C ASN A 12 33.24 2.75 -2.90
N LEU A 13 31.95 3.08 -2.79
CA LEU A 13 31.28 3.99 -3.72
C LEU A 13 31.91 5.39 -3.67
N THR A 14 32.24 5.87 -2.48
CA THR A 14 32.97 7.13 -2.29
C THR A 14 34.34 7.07 -2.97
N LYS A 15 35.12 6.02 -2.70
CA LYS A 15 36.44 5.81 -3.31
C LYS A 15 36.38 5.80 -4.84
N ILE A 16 35.40 5.09 -5.42
CA ILE A 16 35.20 5.05 -6.88
C ILE A 16 34.81 6.43 -7.39
N SER A 17 33.90 7.13 -6.72
CA SER A 17 33.40 8.44 -7.15
C SER A 17 34.48 9.52 -7.15
N GLU A 18 35.47 9.40 -6.27
CA GLU A 18 36.61 10.31 -6.13
C GLU A 18 37.81 9.90 -6.99
N SER A 19 37.81 8.69 -7.54
CA SER A 19 38.89 8.19 -8.38
C SER A 19 38.96 8.91 -9.74
N PRO A 20 40.17 9.04 -10.33
CA PRO A 20 40.33 9.49 -11.70
C PRO A 20 39.53 8.58 -12.66
N ASN A 21 38.76 9.19 -13.55
CA ASN A 21 37.86 8.49 -14.49
C ASN A 21 36.70 7.71 -13.84
N ARG A 22 36.46 7.87 -12.53
CA ARG A 22 35.35 7.24 -11.80
C ARG A 22 35.32 5.72 -11.94
N LEU A 23 36.50 5.12 -11.87
CA LEU A 23 36.70 3.68 -11.98
C LEU A 23 37.82 3.23 -11.05
N ILE A 24 37.71 2.00 -10.54
CA ILE A 24 38.79 1.33 -9.82
C ILE A 24 38.84 -0.13 -10.25
N PHE A 25 39.96 -0.79 -9.98
CA PHE A 25 40.04 -2.24 -10.05
C PHE A 25 39.57 -2.89 -8.75
N MET A 26 39.11 -4.14 -8.86
CA MET A 26 38.57 -4.90 -7.76
C MET A 26 39.56 -5.07 -6.60
N TYR A 27 40.86 -5.21 -6.91
CA TYR A 27 41.91 -5.29 -5.89
C TYR A 27 42.12 -3.99 -5.11
N GLU A 28 41.56 -2.87 -5.57
CA GLU A 28 41.60 -1.58 -4.89
C GLU A 28 40.42 -1.40 -3.93
N LEU A 29 39.52 -2.37 -3.82
CA LEU A 29 38.45 -2.35 -2.83
C LEU A 29 39.01 -2.41 -1.42
N VAL A 30 38.43 -1.62 -0.52
CA VAL A 30 38.87 -1.47 0.86
C VAL A 30 37.87 -2.02 1.87
N ASP A 31 38.37 -2.45 3.02
CA ASP A 31 37.60 -2.81 4.20
C ASP A 31 37.20 -1.58 5.02
N LEU A 32 36.41 -1.78 6.08
CA LEU A 32 35.93 -0.70 6.96
C LEU A 32 37.05 0.04 7.73
N LYS A 33 38.26 -0.52 7.76
CA LYS A 33 39.45 0.10 8.36
C LYS A 33 40.31 0.80 7.29
N ASN A 34 39.79 0.90 6.07
CA ASN A 34 40.45 1.48 4.90
C ASN A 34 41.72 0.74 4.46
N ASN A 35 41.83 -0.55 4.80
CA ASN A 35 42.88 -1.43 4.27
C ASN A 35 42.36 -2.16 3.04
N ASP A 36 43.24 -2.65 2.18
CA ASP A 36 42.85 -3.47 1.05
C ASP A 36 42.08 -4.71 1.53
N LEU A 37 40.96 -4.98 0.86
CA LEU A 37 40.11 -6.13 1.11
C LEU A 37 40.81 -7.37 0.52
N ASN A 38 41.91 -7.81 1.15
CA ASN A 38 42.84 -8.87 0.70
C ASN A 38 42.24 -10.30 0.59
N ASP A 39 40.94 -10.42 0.33
CA ASP A 39 40.18 -11.65 0.18
C ASP A 39 39.33 -11.57 -1.09
N PHE A 40 39.70 -12.38 -2.09
CA PHE A 40 39.05 -12.41 -3.41
C PHE A 40 37.55 -12.70 -3.33
N ASN A 41 37.13 -13.61 -2.45
CA ASN A 41 35.72 -13.95 -2.30
C ASN A 41 34.93 -12.77 -1.73
N LYS A 42 35.55 -11.98 -0.85
CA LYS A 42 34.96 -10.78 -0.27
C LYS A 42 34.87 -9.65 -1.29
N MET A 43 35.93 -9.41 -2.04
CA MET A 43 35.96 -8.43 -3.12
C MET A 43 34.88 -8.71 -4.17
N ASN A 44 34.81 -9.95 -4.67
CA ASN A 44 33.82 -10.33 -5.67
C ASN A 44 32.38 -10.20 -5.14
N LYS A 45 32.13 -10.59 -3.89
CA LYS A 45 30.82 -10.39 -3.25
C LYS A 45 30.43 -8.92 -3.16
N LEU A 46 31.38 -8.04 -2.80
CA LEU A 46 31.13 -6.61 -2.73
C LEU A 46 30.89 -6.00 -4.11
N ALA A 47 31.75 -6.29 -5.09
CA ALA A 47 31.62 -5.82 -6.46
C ALA A 47 30.27 -6.24 -7.08
N LYS A 48 29.89 -7.51 -6.91
CA LYS A 48 28.59 -8.02 -7.33
C LYS A 48 27.44 -7.33 -6.59
N ALA A 49 27.56 -7.12 -5.28
CA ALA A 49 26.53 -6.41 -4.51
C ALA A 49 26.33 -4.97 -5.00
N MET A 50 27.41 -4.27 -5.41
CA MET A 50 27.33 -2.93 -5.98
C MET A 50 26.73 -2.95 -7.40
N GLN A 51 27.06 -3.96 -8.21
CA GLN A 51 26.50 -4.16 -9.55
C GLN A 51 25.00 -4.48 -9.51
N ASP A 52 24.59 -5.40 -8.63
CA ASP A 52 23.19 -5.79 -8.45
C ASP A 52 22.31 -4.61 -8.01
N ARG A 53 22.91 -3.61 -7.34
CA ARG A 53 22.26 -2.34 -6.95
C ARG A 53 22.35 -1.25 -8.03
N GLY A 54 22.93 -1.55 -9.19
CA GLY A 54 23.08 -0.61 -10.30
C GLY A 54 24.05 0.55 -10.03
N LEU A 55 24.92 0.42 -9.03
CA LEU A 55 25.87 1.48 -8.68
C LEU A 55 27.08 1.50 -9.62
N VAL A 56 27.52 0.31 -10.06
CA VAL A 56 28.71 0.12 -10.88
C VAL A 56 28.45 -0.91 -11.98
N ASP A 57 29.22 -0.84 -13.06
CA ASP A 57 29.40 -1.94 -13.99
C ASP A 57 30.67 -2.71 -13.61
N PHE A 58 30.54 -4.03 -13.41
CA PHE A 58 31.66 -4.91 -13.08
C PHE A 58 32.07 -5.71 -14.32
N ILE A 59 33.21 -5.35 -14.92
CA ILE A 59 33.71 -5.92 -16.19
C ILE A 59 35.20 -6.24 -16.02
N ASN A 60 35.59 -7.51 -16.19
CA ASN A 60 36.99 -7.95 -16.14
C ASN A 60 37.77 -7.39 -14.93
N GLU A 61 37.21 -7.56 -13.72
CA GLU A 61 37.79 -7.06 -12.46
C GLU A 61 37.84 -5.53 -12.33
N ARG A 62 37.27 -4.77 -13.27
CA ARG A 62 37.12 -3.32 -13.19
C ARG A 62 35.70 -2.96 -12.74
N LEU A 63 35.61 -1.98 -11.83
CA LEU A 63 34.36 -1.39 -11.38
C LEU A 63 34.27 0.03 -11.95
N ASP A 64 33.38 0.21 -12.92
CA ASP A 64 33.10 1.51 -13.53
C ASP A 64 31.86 2.13 -12.88
N LEU A 65 31.93 3.37 -12.42
CA LEU A 65 30.77 4.04 -11.81
C LEU A 65 29.67 4.27 -12.84
N LYS A 66 28.45 3.84 -12.54
CA LYS A 66 27.27 4.16 -13.35
C LYS A 66 26.72 5.52 -12.97
N GLU A 67 25.96 6.12 -13.89
CA GLU A 67 25.28 7.41 -13.64
C GLU A 67 24.45 7.35 -12.35
N HIS A 68 23.68 6.27 -12.16
CA HIS A 68 22.90 6.05 -10.93
C HIS A 68 23.78 6.02 -9.67
N GLY A 69 24.93 5.33 -9.71
CA GLY A 69 25.87 5.31 -8.59
C GLY A 69 26.43 6.70 -8.28
N TYR A 70 26.69 7.50 -9.31
CA TYR A 70 27.13 8.89 -9.14
C TYR A 70 26.04 9.78 -8.53
N GLU A 71 24.79 9.63 -8.95
CA GLU A 71 23.64 10.34 -8.36
C GLU A 71 23.45 9.99 -6.88
N VAL A 72 23.59 8.70 -6.53
CA VAL A 72 23.53 8.22 -5.15
C VAL A 72 24.63 8.87 -4.31
N TYR A 73 25.87 8.89 -4.81
CA TYR A 73 26.98 9.57 -4.15
C TYR A 73 26.68 11.07 -3.95
N LYS A 74 26.22 11.77 -4.99
CA LYS A 74 25.88 13.20 -4.94
C LYS A 74 24.71 13.52 -4.00
N SER A 75 23.83 12.56 -3.77
CA SER A 75 22.68 12.68 -2.86
C SER A 75 23.06 12.51 -1.38
N GLY A 76 24.33 12.23 -1.10
CA GLY A 76 24.87 12.07 0.25
C GLY A 76 25.12 10.61 0.64
N GLY A 77 25.36 9.74 -0.34
CA GLY A 77 25.83 8.37 -0.10
C GLY A 77 24.75 7.29 -0.20
N TRP A 78 25.22 6.04 -0.27
CA TRP A 78 24.40 4.84 -0.34
C TRP A 78 23.54 4.65 0.91
N ILE A 79 24.09 4.85 2.11
CA ILE A 79 23.35 4.66 3.37
C ILE A 79 22.15 5.60 3.41
N LYS A 80 22.37 6.88 3.08
CA LYS A 80 21.30 7.89 3.06
C LYS A 80 20.25 7.56 2.00
N PHE A 81 20.67 7.19 0.80
CA PHE A 81 19.76 6.78 -0.26
C PHE A 81 18.91 5.57 0.14
N ASN A 82 19.52 4.55 0.73
CA ASN A 82 18.83 3.33 1.16
C ASN A 82 17.83 3.61 2.28
N ASN A 83 18.17 4.48 3.23
CA ASN A 83 17.25 4.89 4.29
C ASN A 83 16.03 5.64 3.72
N LEU A 84 16.26 6.59 2.80
CA LEU A 84 15.18 7.32 2.12
C LEU A 84 14.25 6.40 1.35
N GLN A 85 14.79 5.43 0.60
CA GLN A 85 13.98 4.42 -0.09
C GLN A 85 13.13 3.61 0.88
N SER A 86 13.72 3.16 2.00
CA SER A 86 12.98 2.42 3.01
C SER A 86 11.86 3.22 3.68
N GLU A 87 12.03 4.53 3.83
CA GLU A 87 10.98 5.44 4.35
C GLU A 87 9.87 5.65 3.33
N ILE A 88 10.22 5.82 2.05
CA ILE A 88 9.25 5.94 0.96
C ILE A 88 8.41 4.65 0.89
N GLU A 89 9.03 3.48 0.87
CA GLU A 89 8.33 2.19 0.85
C GLU A 89 7.38 2.02 2.05
N LYS A 90 7.82 2.38 3.26
CA LYS A 90 6.95 2.38 4.46
C LYS A 90 5.76 3.31 4.28
N SER A 91 5.98 4.53 3.80
CA SER A 91 4.93 5.51 3.57
C SER A 91 3.91 5.04 2.52
N GLU A 92 4.35 4.35 1.47
CA GLU A 92 3.47 3.78 0.45
C GLU A 92 2.65 2.62 1.01
N ILE A 93 3.24 1.76 1.82
CA ILE A 93 2.52 0.67 2.50
C ILE A 93 1.44 1.26 3.43
N GLU A 94 1.76 2.30 4.20
CA GLU A 94 0.80 2.98 5.07
C GLU A 94 -0.33 3.64 4.26
N ARG A 95 0.01 4.33 3.17
CA ARG A 95 -0.97 4.94 2.27
C ARG A 95 -1.89 3.90 1.66
N THR A 96 -1.36 2.72 1.30
CA THR A 96 -2.13 1.63 0.70
C THR A 96 -3.07 1.00 1.73
N LYS A 97 -2.62 0.80 2.97
CA LYS A 97 -3.47 0.37 4.09
C LYS A 97 -4.60 1.36 4.35
N TYR A 98 -4.28 2.65 4.44
CA TYR A 98 -5.26 3.71 4.66
C TYR A 98 -6.31 3.79 3.55
N LYS A 99 -5.90 3.64 2.28
CA LYS A 99 -6.84 3.53 1.16
C LYS A 99 -7.76 2.31 1.30
N GLY A 100 -7.21 1.15 1.66
CA GLY A 100 -8.01 -0.06 1.89
C GLY A 100 -9.07 0.11 2.98
N ASP A 101 -8.71 0.76 4.10
CA ASP A 101 -9.64 1.05 5.19
C ASP A 101 -10.76 2.01 4.74
N LEU A 102 -10.42 3.03 3.95
CA LEU A 102 -11.41 3.95 3.39
C LEU A 102 -12.35 3.25 2.40
N GLU A 103 -11.84 2.38 1.52
CA GLU A 103 -12.67 1.59 0.60
C GLU A 103 -13.65 0.68 1.34
N LEU A 104 -13.19 0.04 2.43
CA LEU A 104 -14.04 -0.77 3.29
C LEU A 104 -15.13 0.07 3.94
N LYS A 105 -14.79 1.25 4.47
CA LYS A 105 -15.75 2.18 5.07
C LYS A 105 -16.78 2.69 4.06
N ILE A 106 -16.37 2.98 2.82
CA ILE A 106 -17.29 3.36 1.73
C ILE A 106 -18.29 2.22 1.46
N LYS A 107 -17.83 0.98 1.36
CA LYS A 107 -18.73 -0.18 1.14
C LYS A 107 -19.75 -0.35 2.28
N VAL A 108 -19.30 -0.19 3.53
CA VAL A 108 -20.19 -0.22 4.70
C VAL A 108 -21.25 0.88 4.59
N LEU A 109 -20.84 2.13 4.36
CA LEU A 109 -21.77 3.25 4.23
C LEU A 109 -22.76 3.08 3.06
N GLN A 110 -22.31 2.52 1.93
CA GLN A 110 -23.19 2.23 0.80
C GLN A 110 -24.24 1.18 1.15
N ARG A 111 -23.85 0.08 1.82
CA ARG A 111 -24.79 -0.92 2.30
C ARG A 111 -25.79 -0.32 3.29
N ASP A 112 -25.30 0.41 4.28
CA ASP A 112 -26.14 1.03 5.30
C ASP A 112 -27.13 2.02 4.64
N SER A 113 -26.69 2.78 3.63
CA SER A 113 -27.56 3.67 2.85
C SER A 113 -28.69 2.93 2.12
N LEU A 114 -28.42 1.73 1.59
CA LEU A 114 -29.43 0.90 0.94
C LEU A 114 -30.44 0.35 1.95
N GLU A 115 -29.98 -0.05 3.14
CA GLU A 115 -30.85 -0.50 4.23
C GLU A 115 -31.77 0.63 4.71
N TYR A 116 -31.24 1.86 4.86
CA TYR A 116 -32.07 3.02 5.18
C TYR A 116 -33.10 3.30 4.09
N GLN A 117 -32.72 3.25 2.81
CA GLN A 117 -33.67 3.43 1.70
C GLN A 117 -34.76 2.36 1.65
N GLN A 118 -34.45 1.11 1.99
CA GLN A 118 -35.45 0.04 2.11
C GLN A 118 -36.39 0.30 3.29
N THR A 119 -35.84 0.71 4.42
CA THR A 119 -36.62 1.04 5.63
C THR A 119 -37.59 2.19 5.36
N ILE A 120 -37.13 3.25 4.68
CA ILE A 120 -37.98 4.38 4.28
C ILE A 120 -39.12 3.89 3.38
N ARG A 121 -38.83 3.11 2.33
CA ARG A 121 -39.86 2.57 1.43
C ARG A 121 -40.89 1.72 2.18
N ASN A 122 -40.46 0.84 3.07
CA ASN A 122 -41.36 0.02 3.88
C ASN A 122 -42.26 0.89 4.79
N LEU A 123 -41.71 1.95 5.39
CA LEU A 123 -42.49 2.89 6.19
C LEU A 123 -43.49 3.68 5.34
N GLU A 124 -43.10 4.13 4.14
CA GLU A 124 -43.99 4.80 3.20
C GLU A 124 -45.14 3.90 2.75
N GLU A 125 -44.85 2.64 2.42
CA GLU A 125 -45.87 1.64 2.07
C GLU A 125 -46.82 1.37 3.24
N ASN A 126 -46.28 1.21 4.46
CA ASN A 126 -47.08 1.02 5.67
C ASN A 126 -47.98 2.23 5.96
N LEU A 127 -47.48 3.46 5.79
CA LEU A 127 -48.27 4.69 5.92
C LEU A 127 -49.36 4.76 4.85
N LYS A 128 -49.05 4.37 3.60
CA LYS A 128 -50.03 4.31 2.52
C LYS A 128 -51.13 3.31 2.83
N ILE A 129 -50.79 2.10 3.28
CA ILE A 129 -51.75 1.06 3.68
C ILE A 129 -52.60 1.55 4.86
N SER A 130 -51.98 2.14 5.89
CA SER A 130 -52.69 2.70 7.05
C SER A 130 -53.69 3.79 6.63
N SER A 131 -53.30 4.68 5.72
CA SER A 131 -54.19 5.72 5.21
C SER A 131 -55.36 5.15 4.41
N LEU A 132 -55.13 4.11 3.59
CA LEU A 132 -56.18 3.41 2.86
C LEU A 132 -57.14 2.69 3.81
N LEU A 133 -56.63 1.96 4.80
CA LEU A 133 -57.46 1.28 5.81
C LEU A 133 -58.33 2.29 6.58
N LYS A 134 -57.77 3.44 6.96
CA LYS A 134 -58.53 4.52 7.62
C LYS A 134 -59.63 5.07 6.72
N ASN A 135 -59.34 5.28 5.44
CA ASN A 135 -60.33 5.77 4.48
C ASN A 135 -61.44 4.75 4.22
N TRP A 136 -61.14 3.46 4.12
CA TRP A 136 -62.13 2.42 3.79
C TRP A 136 -62.77 1.77 5.02
N TRP A 137 -62.43 2.22 6.22
CA TRP A 137 -62.94 1.66 7.48
C TRP A 137 -64.47 1.64 7.56
N TYR A 138 -65.14 2.69 7.05
CA TYR A 138 -66.60 2.75 7.06
C TYR A 138 -67.26 1.66 6.20
N LEU A 139 -66.63 1.26 5.08
CA LEU A 139 -67.12 0.17 4.22
C LEU A 139 -66.90 -1.19 4.87
N ILE A 140 -65.78 -1.38 5.54
CA ILE A 140 -65.50 -2.59 6.32
C ILE A 140 -66.52 -2.73 7.46
N ALA A 141 -66.76 -1.63 8.21
CA ALA A 141 -67.75 -1.60 9.28
C ALA A 141 -69.17 -1.87 8.79
N ALA A 142 -69.57 -1.29 7.65
CA ALA A 142 -70.88 -1.54 7.05
C ALA A 142 -71.06 -3.00 6.62
N SER A 143 -70.02 -3.62 6.04
CA SER A 143 -70.04 -5.01 5.62
C SER A 143 -70.19 -5.97 6.80
N ILE A 144 -69.50 -5.70 7.92
CA ILE A 144 -69.64 -6.46 9.16
C ILE A 144 -71.06 -6.32 9.73
N ALA A 145 -71.59 -5.09 9.77
CA ALA A 145 -72.95 -4.84 10.27
C ALA A 145 -74.04 -5.53 9.43
N LEU A 146 -73.87 -5.59 8.11
CA LEU A 146 -74.78 -6.33 7.23
C LEU A 146 -74.68 -7.84 7.46
N GLY A 147 -73.47 -8.38 7.60
CA GLY A 147 -73.26 -9.80 7.89
C GLY A 147 -73.87 -10.23 9.23
N THR A 148 -73.73 -9.42 10.28
CA THR A 148 -74.36 -9.70 11.57
C THR A 148 -75.87 -9.59 11.52
N ALA A 149 -76.41 -8.60 10.80
CA ALA A 149 -77.86 -8.45 10.63
C ALA A 149 -78.47 -9.64 9.89
N ILE A 150 -77.82 -10.14 8.83
CA ILE A 150 -78.27 -11.31 8.08
C ILE A 150 -78.17 -12.58 8.95
N GLY A 151 -77.06 -12.76 9.66
CA GLY A 151 -76.88 -13.89 10.57
C GLY A 151 -77.91 -13.93 11.69
N ALA A 152 -78.26 -12.77 12.27
CA ALA A 152 -79.30 -12.64 13.29
C ALA A 152 -80.73 -12.80 12.75
N TYR A 153 -80.93 -12.75 11.43
CA TYR A 153 -82.23 -12.98 10.80
C TYR A 153 -82.43 -14.45 10.40
N LEU A 154 -81.34 -15.18 10.14
CA LEU A 154 -81.35 -16.59 9.73
C LEU A 154 -81.27 -17.59 10.90
N PHE A 155 -80.99 -17.12 12.11
CA PHE A 155 -80.98 -17.89 13.37
C PHE A 155 -82.00 -17.31 14.35
#